data_AF-A0A3C7W304-F1
#
_entry.id   AF-A0A3C7W304-F1
#
_cell.length_a   1.000
_cell.length_b   1.000
_cell.length_c   1.000
_cell.angle_alpha   90.00
_cell.angle_beta   90.00
_cell.angle_gamma   90.00
#
_symmetry.space_group_name_H-M   'P 1'
#
loop_
_entity.id
_entity.type
_entity.pdbx_description
1 polymer ?
#
loop_
_entity_poly.entity_id
_entity_poly.type
_entity_poly.pdbx_seq_one_letter_code
_entity_poly.pdbx_strand_id
1 'polypeptide(L)' 'MEALGELLSPARTRWDVPGTSKKAIFEEVAALVAADHPDLDPGDLIGKLLAREKLGSTGLGGGIAIPHCR' A
#
# COMPACT_ATOMS: atom_id res chain seq x y z
N MET A 1 3.10 20.97 -5.06
CA MET A 1 3.78 19.77 -4.56
C MET A 1 3.25 19.58 -3.15
N GLU A 2 2.36 18.61 -2.97
CA GLU A 2 1.84 18.31 -1.63
C GLU A 2 2.99 17.85 -0.75
N ALA A 3 3.00 18.29 0.50
CA ALA A 3 3.99 17.81 1.46
C ALA A 3 3.69 16.35 1.78
N LEU A 4 4.72 15.53 2.02
CA LEU A 4 4.52 14.12 2.40
C LEU A 4 3.61 13.98 3.63
N GLY A 5 3.62 14.96 4.53
CA GLY A 5 2.73 15.00 5.71
C GLY A 5 1.25 15.21 5.40
N GLU A 6 0.89 15.64 4.19
CA GLU A 6 -0.50 15.73 3.73
C GLU A 6 -0.99 14.34 3.25
N LEU A 7 -0.09 13.53 2.71
CA LEU A 7 -0.37 12.18 2.19
C LEU A 7 -0.19 11.07 3.24
N LEU A 8 0.71 11.24 4.22
CA LEU A 8 0.94 10.29 5.30
C LEU A 8 0.45 10.87 6.62
N SER A 9 -0.68 10.36 7.10
CA SER A 9 -1.17 10.62 8.46
C SER A 9 -0.63 9.56 9.43
N PRO A 10 -0.59 9.84 10.75
CA PRO A 10 -0.34 8.80 11.75
C PRO A 10 -1.34 7.64 11.65
N ALA A 11 -2.58 7.91 11.23
CA ALA A 11 -3.60 6.88 11.02
C ALA A 11 -3.24 5.90 9.89
N ARG A 12 -2.45 6.31 8.90
CA ARG A 12 -1.94 5.47 7.80
C ARG A 12 -0.53 4.92 8.04
N THR A 13 -0.02 5.03 9.25
CA THR A 13 1.30 4.49 9.65
C THR A 13 1.11 3.35 10.63
N ARG A 14 1.71 2.18 10.34
CA ARG A 14 1.62 0.99 11.19
C ARG A 14 2.99 0.34 11.34
N TRP A 15 3.18 -0.28 12.50
CA TRP A 15 4.30 -1.16 12.81
C TRP A 15 3.73 -2.47 13.35
N ASP A 16 4.52 -3.54 13.31
CA ASP A 16 4.08 -4.90 13.69
C ASP A 16 2.86 -5.38 12.89
N VAL A 17 2.84 -5.07 11.59
CA VAL A 17 1.74 -5.45 10.70
C VAL A 17 1.77 -6.96 10.45
N PRO A 18 0.66 -7.68 10.66
CA PRO A 18 0.57 -9.10 10.33
C PRO A 18 0.60 -9.28 8.82
N GLY A 19 1.59 -10.02 8.31
CA GLY A 19 1.66 -10.28 6.87
C GLY A 19 2.91 -11.05 6.49
N THR A 20 2.74 -12.33 6.20
CA THR A 20 3.84 -13.22 5.81
C THR A 20 4.00 -13.35 4.30
N SER A 21 3.13 -12.71 3.53
CA SER A 21 3.15 -12.73 2.06
C SER A 21 2.92 -11.34 1.49
N LYS A 22 3.38 -11.13 0.25
CA LYS A 22 3.21 -9.87 -0.46
C LYS A 22 1.73 -9.48 -0.63
N LYS A 23 0.86 -10.46 -0.91
CA LYS A 23 -0.58 -10.24 -1.04
C LYS A 23 -1.19 -9.79 0.29
N ALA A 24 -0.81 -10.43 1.39
CA ALA A 24 -1.28 -10.06 2.73
C ALA A 24 -0.89 -8.61 3.07
N ILE A 25 0.36 -8.20 2.77
CA ILE A 25 0.78 -6.80 2.96
C ILE A 25 -0.02 -5.83 2.08
N PHE A 26 -0.35 -6.19 0.84
CA PHE A 26 -1.19 -5.35 -0.03
C PHE A 26 -2.65 -5.26 0.46
N GLU A 27 -3.17 -6.32 1.07
CA GLU A 27 -4.50 -6.31 1.71
C GLU A 27 -4.52 -5.34 2.90
N GLU A 28 -3.49 -5.35 3.75
CA GLU A 28 -3.34 -4.39 4.86
C GLU A 28 -3.22 -2.94 4.37
N VAL A 29 -2.42 -2.70 3.33
CA VAL A 29 -2.30 -1.36 2.73
C VAL A 29 -3.64 -0.89 2.15
N ALA A 30 -4.35 -1.74 1.42
CA ALA A 30 -5.64 -1.39 0.83
C ALA A 30 -6.70 -1.10 1.90
N ALA A 31 -6.74 -1.88 2.99
CA ALA A 31 -7.63 -1.63 4.12
C ALA A 31 -7.32 -0.29 4.81
N LEU A 32 -6.05 0.04 5.03
CA LEU A 32 -5.63 1.31 5.62
C LEU A 32 -6.01 2.51 4.74
N VAL A 33 -5.83 2.41 3.42
CA VAL A 33 -6.17 3.49 2.48
C VAL A 33 -7.69 3.67 2.38
N ALA A 34 -8.45 2.58 2.22
CA ALA A 34 -9.90 2.64 2.08
C ALA A 34 -10.62 3.12 3.37
N ALA A 35 -9.99 2.97 4.55
CA ALA A 35 -10.53 3.50 5.80
C ALA A 35 -10.69 5.03 5.77
N ASP A 36 -9.77 5.75 5.10
CA ASP A 36 -9.81 7.21 4.95
C ASP A 36 -10.47 7.67 3.64
N HIS A 37 -10.62 6.76 2.67
CA HIS A 37 -11.15 7.01 1.33
C HIS A 37 -12.27 6.00 1.00
N PRO A 38 -13.49 6.21 1.52
CA PRO A 38 -14.60 5.24 1.41
C PRO A 38 -15.12 5.06 -0.02
N ASP A 39 -14.73 5.93 -0.94
CA ASP A 39 -14.97 5.83 -2.38
C ASP A 39 -14.05 4.82 -3.09
N LEU A 40 -12.99 4.35 -2.43
CA LEU A 40 -12.08 3.34 -2.97
C LEU A 40 -12.51 1.93 -2.56
N ASP A 41 -12.55 1.02 -3.53
CA ASP A 41 -12.73 -0.41 -3.29
C ASP A 41 -11.39 -1.07 -2.93
N PRO A 42 -11.26 -1.72 -1.76
CA PRO A 42 -10.02 -2.41 -1.39
C PRO A 42 -9.63 -3.51 -2.38
N GLY A 43 -10.61 -4.20 -2.98
CA GLY A 43 -10.38 -5.26 -3.96
C GLY A 43 -9.69 -4.74 -5.22
N ASP A 44 -10.17 -3.62 -5.77
CA ASP A 44 -9.56 -2.91 -6.90
C ASP A 44 -8.14 -2.45 -6.55
N LEU A 45 -7.93 -1.86 -5.37
CA LEU A 45 -6.60 -1.44 -4.92
C LEU A 45 -5.60 -2.61 -4.85
N ILE A 46 -5.99 -3.73 -4.25
CA ILE A 46 -5.15 -4.95 -4.19
C ILE A 46 -4.83 -5.43 -5.61
N GLY A 47 -5.84 -5.50 -6.48
CA GLY A 47 -5.69 -5.91 -7.87
C GLY A 47 -4.69 -5.05 -8.63
N LYS A 48 -4.79 -3.73 -8.49
CA LYS A 48 -3.90 -2.74 -9.11
C LYS A 48 -2.47 -2.80 -8.57
N LEU A 49 -2.28 -2.94 -7.25
CA LEU A 49 -0.97 -3.11 -6.63
C LEU A 49 -0.29 -4.40 -7.13
N LEU A 50 -1.02 -5.51 -7.16
CA LEU A 50 -0.51 -6.79 -7.68
C LEU A 50 -0.18 -6.70 -9.17
N ALA A 51 -1.03 -6.03 -9.97
CA ALA A 51 -0.78 -5.82 -11.39
C ALA A 51 0.51 -5.01 -11.61
N ARG A 52 0.74 -3.94 -10.84
CA ARG A 52 1.97 -3.16 -10.90
C ARG A 52 3.20 -3.99 -10.51
N GLU A 53 3.12 -4.74 -9.42
CA GLU A 53 4.24 -5.54 -8.93
C GLU A 53 4.66 -6.65 -9.90
N LYS A 54 3.71 -7.20 -10.68
CA LYS A 54 4.00 -8.20 -11.73
C LYS A 54 4.89 -7.66 -12.86
N LEU A 55 4.90 -6.35 -13.10
CA LEU A 55 5.77 -5.72 -14.11
C LEU A 55 7.24 -5.69 -13.69
N GLY A 56 7.51 -5.92 -12.42
CA GLY A 56 8.83 -5.82 -11.82
C GLY A 56 8.70 -5.35 -10.38
N SER A 57 9.52 -5.91 -9.50
CA SER A 57 9.43 -5.64 -8.07
C SER A 57 9.56 -4.14 -7.78
N THR A 58 8.76 -3.67 -6.84
CA THR A 58 8.86 -2.32 -6.28
C THR A 58 9.83 -2.23 -5.09
N GLY A 59 10.58 -3.29 -4.82
CA GLY A 59 11.66 -3.32 -3.84
C GLY A 59 12.85 -2.47 -4.28
N LEU A 60 13.36 -1.65 -3.37
CA LEU A 60 14.55 -0.81 -3.60
C LEU A 60 15.83 -1.45 -3.05
N GLY A 61 15.72 -2.59 -2.37
CA GLY A 61 16.81 -3.20 -1.60
C GLY A 61 16.84 -2.72 -0.15
N GLY A 62 17.72 -3.29 0.67
CA GLY A 62 17.87 -2.90 2.08
C GLY A 62 16.61 -3.11 2.95
N GLY A 63 15.69 -3.98 2.55
CA GLY A 63 14.42 -4.21 3.24
C GLY A 63 13.35 -3.14 2.96
N ILE A 64 13.53 -2.28 1.96
CA ILE A 64 12.60 -1.19 1.62
C ILE A 64 11.89 -1.48 0.29
N ALA A 65 10.60 -1.15 0.21
CA ALA A 65 9.82 -1.18 -1.02
C ALA A 65 8.88 0.04 -1.10
N ILE A 66 8.51 0.43 -2.33
CA ILE A 66 7.49 1.46 -2.58
C ILE A 66 6.40 0.89 -3.50
N PRO A 67 5.52 0.01 -3.00
CA PRO A 67 4.37 -0.45 -3.77
C PRO A 67 3.47 0.73 -4.14
N HIS A 68 3.08 0.83 -5.41
CA HIS A 68 2.25 1.91 -5.93
C HIS A 68 1.36 1.42 -7.06
N CYS A 69 0.28 2.13 -7.35
CA CYS A 69 -0.55 1.93 -8.54
C CYS A 69 -1.32 3.22 -8.86
N ARG A 70 -2.00 3.25 -10.01
CA ARG A 70 -2.95 4.31 -10.36
C ARG A 70 -4.37 3.83 -10.11
#